data_AF-A0A839R2T3-F1
#
_entry.id   AF-A0A839R2T3-F1
#
_cell.length_a   1.000
_cell.length_b   1.000
_cell.length_c   1.000
_cell.angle_alpha   90.00
_cell.angle_beta   90.00
_cell.angle_gamma   90.00
#
_symmetry.space_group_name_H-M   'P 1'
#
loop_
_entity.id
_entity.type
_entity.pdbx_description
1 polymer ?
#
loop_
_entity_poly.entity_id
_entity_poly.type
_entity_poly.pdbx_seq_one_letter_code
_entity_poly.pdbx_strand_id
1 'polypeptide(L)'
;MAKQNHGIATKLAMTAASALAGVIGTKLVNGAWGVVFGEQAPTSKVQKDNDKALKEEMKRAKKQGASKQEIRAMESSYDALPVWKISLYTVLSGAVIAALQLAAQRGAERGADRLAHRRPPMNRG
;
A
#
# COMPACT_ATOMS: atom_id res chain seq x y z
N MET A 1 23.96 -14.25 -29.08
CA MET A 1 22.59 -14.07 -28.55
C MET A 1 22.54 -13.70 -27.05
N ALA A 2 23.50 -12.94 -26.50
CA ALA A 2 23.52 -12.62 -25.05
C ALA A 2 22.82 -11.30 -24.66
N LYS A 3 22.50 -10.43 -25.63
CA LYS A 3 22.01 -9.07 -25.37
C LYS A 3 20.53 -9.00 -24.97
N GLN A 4 19.75 -10.06 -25.20
CA GLN A 4 18.30 -10.09 -24.96
C GLN A 4 17.93 -10.43 -23.50
N ASN A 5 18.80 -11.14 -22.77
CA ASN A 5 18.52 -11.60 -21.40
C ASN A 5 18.71 -10.50 -20.33
N HIS A 6 19.55 -9.50 -20.58
CA HIS A 6 19.76 -8.40 -19.63
C HIS A 6 18.55 -7.47 -19.47
N GLY A 7 17.77 -7.25 -20.54
CA GLY A 7 16.57 -6.41 -20.49
C GLY A 7 15.44 -7.01 -19.65
N ILE A 8 15.31 -8.34 -19.65
CA ILE A 8 14.24 -9.05 -18.92
C ILE A 8 14.55 -9.09 -17.42
N ALA A 9 15.79 -9.41 -17.04
CA ALA A 9 16.21 -9.43 -15.63
C ALA A 9 16.06 -8.06 -14.96
N THR A 10 16.43 -6.99 -15.66
CA THR A 10 16.32 -5.62 -15.14
C THR A 10 14.87 -5.20 -14.93
N LYS A 11 13.97 -5.56 -15.86
CA LYS A 11 12.52 -5.32 -15.72
C LYS A 11 11.92 -6.09 -14.55
N LEU A 12 12.28 -7.37 -14.38
CA LEU A 12 11.84 -8.18 -13.24
C LEU A 12 12.31 -7.60 -11.91
N ALA A 13 13.57 -7.15 -11.83
CA ALA A 13 14.10 -6.50 -10.64
C ALA A 13 13.35 -5.20 -10.31
N MET A 14 13.05 -4.35 -11.30
CA MET A 14 12.28 -3.13 -11.10
C MET A 14 10.83 -3.41 -10.68
N THR A 15 10.19 -4.43 -11.25
CA THR A 15 8.84 -4.85 -10.85
C THR A 15 8.83 -5.34 -9.40
N ALA A 16 9.81 -6.17 -9.02
CA ALA A 16 9.93 -6.66 -7.65
C ALA A 16 10.21 -5.52 -6.66
N ALA A 17 11.10 -4.59 -7.00
CA ALA A 17 11.40 -3.42 -6.17
C ALA A 17 10.17 -2.51 -5.99
N SER A 18 9.39 -2.31 -7.06
CA SER A 18 8.16 -1.52 -7.02
C SER A 18 7.09 -2.17 -6.15
N ALA A 19 6.92 -3.49 -6.24
CA ALA A 19 6.02 -4.25 -5.39
C ALA A 19 6.43 -4.15 -3.91
N LEU A 20 7.72 -4.31 -3.61
CA LEU A 20 8.25 -4.17 -2.25
C LEU A 20 8.07 -2.75 -1.70
N ALA A 21 8.32 -1.72 -2.50
CA ALA A 21 8.09 -0.32 -2.12
C ALA A 21 6.61 -0.07 -1.80
N GLY A 22 5.68 -0.66 -2.56
CA GLY A 22 4.25 -0.60 -2.27
C GLY A 22 3.89 -1.21 -0.91
N VAL A 23 4.44 -2.40 -0.60
CA VAL A 23 4.19 -3.08 0.68
C VAL A 23 4.75 -2.29 1.86
N ILE A 24 6.00 -1.81 1.75
CA ILE A 24 6.67 -1.04 2.81
C ILE A 24 5.98 0.31 3.00
N GLY A 25 5.71 1.04 1.92
CA GLY A 25 5.02 2.32 1.96
C GLY A 25 3.65 2.21 2.62
N THR A 26 2.87 1.18 2.26
CA THR A 26 1.55 0.96 2.87
C THR A 26 1.65 0.70 4.37
N LYS A 27 2.59 -0.13 4.83
CA LYS A 27 2.80 -0.37 6.27
C LYS A 27 3.21 0.89 7.02
N LEU A 28 4.07 1.69 6.41
CA LEU A 28 4.58 2.92 7.00
C LEU A 28 3.47 3.96 7.15
N VAL A 29 2.66 4.17 6.11
CA VAL A 29 1.50 5.06 6.15
C VAL A 29 0.45 4.57 7.14
N ASN A 30 0.15 3.27 7.18
CA ASN A 30 -0.78 2.70 8.16
C ASN A 30 -0.32 2.91 9.61
N GLY A 31 0.97 2.69 9.88
CA GLY A 31 1.55 2.92 11.20
C GLY A 31 1.50 4.40 11.59
N ALA A 32 1.90 5.29 10.68
CA ALA A 32 1.84 6.73 10.91
C ALA A 32 0.39 7.21 11.14
N TRP A 33 -0.56 6.67 10.38
CA TRP A 33 -1.97 7.01 10.53
C TRP A 33 -2.51 6.66 11.92
N GLY A 34 -2.21 5.45 12.40
CA GLY A 34 -2.61 5.01 13.75
C GLY A 34 -2.00 5.85 14.87
N VAL A 35 -0.77 6.32 14.69
CA VAL A 35 -0.10 7.21 15.67
C VAL A 35 -0.70 8.61 15.66
N VAL A 36 -1.01 9.17 14.49
CA VAL A 36 -1.51 10.55 14.36
C VAL A 36 -2.98 10.67 14.75
N PHE A 37 -3.81 9.73 14.31
CA PHE A 37 -5.27 9.83 14.49
C PHE A 37 -5.81 8.90 15.58
N GLY A 38 -5.00 8.00 16.15
CA GLY A 38 -5.46 7.01 17.13
C GLY A 38 -6.44 5.98 16.56
N GLU A 39 -6.68 6.00 15.25
CA GLU A 39 -7.66 5.20 14.53
C GLU A 39 -6.97 4.30 13.50
N GLN A 40 -7.62 3.19 13.13
CA GLN A 40 -7.12 2.36 12.04
C GLN A 40 -7.21 3.12 10.70
N ALA A 41 -6.20 2.95 9.84
CA ALA A 41 -6.19 3.56 8.53
C ALA A 41 -7.40 3.10 7.67
N PRO A 42 -7.99 4.01 6.87
CA PRO A 42 -9.13 3.72 6.02
C PRO A 42 -8.71 2.86 4.83
N THR A 43 -8.56 1.57 5.07
CA THR A 43 -8.12 0.57 4.09
C THR A 43 -9.26 -0.38 3.74
N SER A 44 -9.18 -0.98 2.55
CA SER A 44 -10.16 -1.98 2.09
C SER A 44 -10.23 -3.21 3.00
N LYS A 45 -9.15 -3.53 3.72
CA LYS A 45 -9.15 -4.59 4.73
C LYS A 45 -10.01 -4.18 5.93
N VAL A 46 -9.82 -2.97 6.45
CA VAL A 46 -10.58 -2.43 7.59
C VAL A 46 -12.06 -2.31 7.24
N GLN A 47 -12.40 -1.89 6.01
CA GLN A 47 -13.78 -1.91 5.53
C GLN A 47 -14.39 -3.32 5.59
N LYS A 48 -13.71 -4.32 5.00
CA LYS A 48 -14.19 -5.71 5.00
C LYS A 48 -14.34 -6.29 6.41
N ASP A 49 -13.46 -5.93 7.33
CA ASP A 49 -13.51 -6.42 8.70
C ASP A 49 -14.66 -5.76 9.49
N ASN A 50 -14.93 -4.47 9.26
CA ASN A 50 -16.14 -3.80 9.78
C ASN A 50 -17.43 -4.40 9.20
N ASP A 51 -17.49 -4.67 7.90
CA ASP A 51 -18.67 -5.29 7.28
C ASP A 51 -18.95 -6.69 7.84
N LYS A 52 -17.90 -7.46 8.17
CA LYS A 52 -18.04 -8.76 8.83
C LYS A 52 -18.54 -8.61 10.26
N ALA A 53 -17.95 -7.69 11.03
CA ALA A 53 -18.37 -7.41 12.39
C ALA A 53 -19.85 -6.99 12.43
N LEU A 54 -20.26 -6.09 11.53
CA LEU A 54 -21.65 -5.67 11.37
C LEU A 54 -22.57 -6.87 11.08
N LYS A 55 -22.20 -7.74 10.13
CA LYS A 55 -22.98 -8.94 9.82
C LYS A 55 -23.09 -9.89 11.03
N GLU A 56 -22.05 -9.99 11.84
CA GLU A 56 -22.07 -10.78 13.07
C GLU A 56 -22.98 -10.15 14.13
N GLU A 57 -22.94 -8.83 14.30
CA GLU A 57 -23.84 -8.10 15.19
C GLU A 57 -25.30 -8.21 14.74
N MET A 58 -25.59 -8.02 13.45
CA MET A 58 -26.93 -8.23 12.89
C MET A 58 -27.46 -9.65 13.18
N LYS A 59 -26.59 -10.67 13.07
CA LYS A 59 -26.95 -12.06 13.41
C LYS A 59 -27.20 -12.24 14.91
N ARG A 60 -26.38 -11.62 15.76
CA ARG A 60 -26.56 -11.65 17.24
C ARG A 60 -27.85 -10.95 17.64
N ALA A 61 -28.10 -9.76 17.12
CA ALA A 61 -29.31 -8.99 17.36
C ALA A 61 -30.57 -9.74 16.91
N LYS A 62 -30.51 -10.39 15.74
CA LYS A 62 -31.60 -11.27 15.28
C LYS A 62 -31.88 -12.41 16.26
N LYS A 63 -30.84 -13.01 16.85
CA LYS A 63 -31.00 -14.06 17.88
C LYS A 63 -31.55 -13.51 19.20
N GLN A 64 -31.28 -12.24 19.51
CA GLN A 64 -31.79 -11.55 20.69
C GLN A 64 -33.21 -10.99 20.52
N GLY A 65 -33.83 -11.19 19.35
CA GLY A 65 -35.21 -10.78 19.08
C GLY A 65 -35.36 -9.38 18.46
N ALA A 66 -34.27 -8.76 18.00
CA ALA A 66 -34.34 -7.47 17.32
C ALA A 66 -35.22 -7.53 16.07
N SER A 67 -36.01 -6.48 15.86
CA SER A 67 -36.87 -6.32 14.70
C SER A 67 -36.06 -6.13 13.42
N LYS A 68 -36.68 -6.41 12.27
CA LYS A 68 -36.04 -6.19 10.96
C LYS A 68 -35.67 -4.73 10.70
N GLN A 69 -36.36 -3.79 11.34
CA GLN A 69 -36.10 -2.35 11.21
C GLN A 69 -34.85 -1.97 12.00
N GLU A 70 -34.70 -2.46 13.24
CA GLU A 70 -33.51 -2.23 14.06
C GLU A 70 -32.26 -2.84 13.43
N ILE A 71 -32.37 -4.05 12.88
CA ILE A 71 -31.26 -4.70 12.16
C ILE A 71 -30.84 -3.90 10.91
N ARG A 72 -31.79 -3.25 10.22
CA ARG A 72 -31.49 -2.41 9.04
C ARG A 72 -30.91 -1.05 9.41
N ALA A 73 -31.17 -0.57 10.62
CA ALA A 73 -30.58 0.66 11.14
C ALA A 73 -29.14 0.46 11.64
N MET A 74 -28.65 -0.79 11.73
CA MET A 74 -27.25 -1.07 12.05
C MET A 74 -26.37 -0.67 10.86
N GLU A 75 -25.64 0.44 11.02
CA GLU A 75 -24.66 0.93 10.05
C GLU A 75 -23.24 0.50 10.40
N SER A 76 -22.40 0.41 9.36
CA SER A 76 -20.98 0.15 9.52
C SER A 76 -20.29 1.37 10.13
N SER A 77 -19.48 1.17 11.17
CA SER A 77 -18.64 2.24 11.71
C SER A 77 -17.64 2.78 10.67
N TYR A 78 -17.37 2.01 9.61
CA TYR A 78 -16.56 2.46 8.48
C TYR A 78 -17.26 3.51 7.61
N ASP A 79 -18.58 3.40 7.41
CA ASP A 79 -19.35 4.33 6.59
C ASP A 79 -19.54 5.69 7.29
N ALA A 80 -19.38 5.71 8.62
CA ALA A 80 -19.33 6.93 9.42
C ALA A 80 -17.97 7.67 9.34
N LEU A 81 -16.95 7.12 8.67
CA LEU A 81 -15.66 7.79 8.54
C LEU A 81 -15.79 9.07 7.68
N PRO A 82 -15.25 10.20 8.15
CA PRO A 82 -15.25 11.43 7.36
C PRO A 82 -14.56 11.24 6.00
N VAL A 83 -15.24 11.62 4.91
CA VAL A 83 -14.73 11.47 3.53
C VAL A 83 -13.34 12.10 3.36
N TRP A 84 -13.08 13.24 4.02
CA TRP A 84 -11.78 13.91 3.95
C TRP A 84 -10.63 13.06 4.51
N LYS A 85 -10.87 12.21 5.51
CA LYS A 85 -9.86 11.28 6.03
C LYS A 85 -9.49 10.24 4.98
N ILE A 86 -10.47 9.72 4.25
CA ILE A 86 -10.24 8.77 3.14
C ILE A 86 -9.45 9.44 2.02
N SER A 87 -9.82 10.66 1.63
CA SER A 87 -9.09 11.42 0.61
C SER A 87 -7.65 11.72 1.04
N LEU A 88 -7.46 12.17 2.29
CA LEU A 88 -6.14 12.47 2.85
C LEU A 88 -5.25 11.22 2.85
N TYR A 89 -5.77 10.09 3.34
CA TYR A 89 -5.04 8.83 3.34
C TYR A 89 -4.63 8.39 1.93
N THR A 90 -5.54 8.54 0.96
CA THR A 90 -5.26 8.21 -0.44
C THR A 90 -4.13 9.07 -1.01
N VAL A 91 -4.16 10.38 -0.75
CA VAL A 91 -3.12 11.31 -1.20
C VAL A 91 -1.78 11.00 -0.53
N LEU A 92 -1.76 10.79 0.79
CA LEU A 92 -0.55 10.46 1.53
C LEU A 92 0.06 9.14 1.06
N SER A 93 -0.76 8.12 0.84
CA SER A 93 -0.31 6.83 0.31
C SER A 93 0.32 6.98 -1.07
N GLY A 94 -0.32 7.73 -1.97
CA GLY A 94 0.24 8.02 -3.30
C GLY A 94 1.56 8.79 -3.23
N ALA A 95 1.64 9.81 -2.38
CA ALA A 95 2.84 10.62 -2.20
C ALA A 95 4.01 9.80 -1.64
N VAL A 96 3.78 8.94 -0.64
CA VAL A 96 4.83 8.08 -0.07
C VAL A 96 5.33 7.06 -1.09
N ILE A 97 4.43 6.43 -1.84
CA ILE A 97 4.83 5.48 -2.89
C ILE A 97 5.64 6.18 -3.98
N ALA A 98 5.20 7.37 -4.43
CA ALA A 98 5.94 8.16 -5.42
C ALA A 98 7.33 8.58 -4.92
N ALA A 99 7.42 9.00 -3.65
CA ALA A 99 8.71 9.35 -3.02
C ALA A 99 9.66 8.14 -2.96
N LEU A 100 9.14 6.96 -2.60
CA LEU A 100 9.93 5.71 -2.58
C LEU A 100 10.39 5.32 -3.99
N GLN A 101 9.55 5.47 -5.01
CA GLN A 101 9.92 5.21 -6.40
C GLN A 101 11.01 6.17 -6.88
N LEU A 102 10.87 7.47 -6.60
CA LEU A 102 11.88 8.47 -6.96
C LEU A 102 13.22 8.23 -6.25
N ALA A 103 13.17 7.85 -4.97
CA ALA A 103 14.36 7.48 -4.21
C ALA A 103 15.04 6.23 -4.80
N ALA A 104 14.25 5.23 -5.21
CA ALA A 104 14.77 4.02 -5.86
C ALA A 104 15.42 4.34 -7.22
N GLN A 105 14.80 5.21 -8.04
CA GLN A 105 15.37 5.65 -9.31
C GLN A 105 16.71 6.38 -9.11
N ARG A 106 16.75 7.37 -8.21
CA ARG A 106 18.00 8.08 -7.88
C ARG A 106 19.07 7.17 -7.28
N GLY A 107 18.67 6.17 -6.51
CA GLY A 107 19.58 5.15 -5.97
C GLY A 107 20.16 4.26 -7.08
N ALA A 108 19.33 3.85 -8.02
CA ALA A 108 19.74 3.07 -9.18
C ALA A 108 20.69 3.86 -10.10
N GLU A 109 20.42 5.15 -10.34
CA GLU A 109 21.29 6.04 -11.11
C GLU A 109 22.67 6.20 -10.44
N ARG A 110 22.72 6.51 -9.14
CA ARG A 110 24.00 6.61 -8.41
C ARG A 110 24.76 5.28 -8.36
N GLY A 111 24.05 4.16 -8.29
CA GLY A 111 24.63 2.82 -8.36
C GLY A 111 25.20 2.52 -9.75
N ALA A 112 24.45 2.88 -10.80
CA ALA A 112 24.88 2.77 -12.18
C ALA A 112 26.10 3.65 -12.46
N ASP A 113 26.14 4.89 -11.96
CA ASP A 113 27.29 5.78 -12.07
C ASP A 113 28.54 5.20 -11.39
N ARG A 114 28.40 4.63 -10.18
CA ARG A 114 29.49 3.92 -9.49
C ARG A 114 29.99 2.70 -10.26
N LEU A 115 29.09 1.97 -10.92
CA LEU A 115 29.44 0.80 -11.72
C LEU A 115 30.05 1.19 -13.08
N ALA A 116 29.58 2.28 -13.69
CA ALA A 116 30.13 2.84 -14.93
C ALA A 116 31.52 3.48 -14.71
N HIS A 117 31.78 4.00 -13.51
CA HIS A 117 33.10 4.51 -13.12
C HIS A 117 34.11 3.40 -12.76
N ARG A 118 33.68 2.14 -12.59
CA ARG A 118 34.59 0.99 -12.69
C ARG A 118 34.93 0.81 -14.16
N ARG A 119 36.10 1.33 -14.56
CA ARG A 119 36.69 1.20 -15.90
C ARG A 119 36.28 -0.13 -16.58
N PRO A 120 35.78 -0.12 -17.83
CA PRO A 120 35.74 -1.35 -18.61
C PRO A 120 37.16 -1.93 -18.70
N PRO A 121 37.35 -3.27 -18.65
CA PRO A 121 38.64 -3.85 -18.95
C PRO A 121 39.04 -3.35 -20.34
N MET A 122 40.18 -2.64 -20.38
CA MET A 122 40.81 -2.19 -21.60
C MET A 122 40.92 -3.41 -22.51
N ASN A 123 40.23 -3.36 -23.65
CA ASN A 123 40.27 -4.36 -24.70
C ASN A 123 41.76 -4.72 -24.95
N ARG A 124 42.18 -5.92 -24.51
CA ARG A 124 43.44 -6.51 -24.96
C ARG A 124 43.09 -7.21 -26.27
N GLY A 125 43.88 -6.89 -27.30
CA GLY A 125 43.63 -7.22 -28.70
C GLY A 125 43.51 -8.71 -28.99
#